data_AF-I3S0Z4-F1
#
_entry.id   AF-I3S0Z4-F1
#
_cell.length_a   1.000
_cell.length_b   1.000
_cell.length_c   1.000
_cell.angle_alpha   90.00
_cell.angle_beta   90.00
_cell.angle_gamma   90.00
#
_symmetry.space_group_name_H-M   'P 1'
#
loop_
_entity.id
_entity.type
_entity.pdbx_description
1 polymer ?
#
loop_
_entity_poly.entity_id
_entity_poly.type
_entity_poly.pdbx_seq_one_letter_code
_entity_poly.pdbx_strand_id
1 'polypeptide(L)' 'MIGGMVETRLAMGFAGHLAAGLGCFKFIDLDTPLLLSEDPVLEGYQVSGATYTFTNARGHGGFLHWDNLA' A
#
# COMPACT_ATOMS: atom_id res chain seq x y z
N MET A 1 12.86 8.18 6.99
CA MET A 1 11.44 8.38 6.66
C MET A 1 11.22 7.78 5.29
N ILE A 2 10.07 7.16 5.05
CA ILE A 2 9.63 6.71 3.72
C ILE A 2 8.22 7.23 3.51
N GLY A 3 7.94 7.67 2.30
CA GLY A 3 6.60 8.05 1.87
C GLY A 3 6.51 8.01 0.36
N GLY A 4 5.49 8.65 -0.19
CA GLY A 4 5.37 8.85 -1.62
C GLY A 4 4.64 10.14 -1.95
N MET A 5 4.07 10.19 -3.13
CA MET A 5 3.26 11.29 -3.60
C MET A 5 1.78 10.94 -3.39
N VAL A 6 1.00 10.82 -4.45
CA VAL A 6 -0.44 10.54 -4.44
C VAL A 6 -0.78 9.21 -5.10
N GLU A 7 0.10 8.23 -4.94
CA GLU A 7 -0.09 6.90 -5.52
C GLU A 7 -1.20 6.10 -4.82
N THR A 8 -1.75 5.11 -5.53
CA THR A 8 -2.74 4.16 -4.99
C THR A 8 -2.10 3.15 -4.03
N ARG A 9 -2.92 2.26 -3.44
CA ARG A 9 -2.43 1.14 -2.60
C ARG A 9 -1.43 0.22 -3.30
N LEU A 10 -1.29 0.30 -4.63
CA LEU A 10 -0.35 -0.53 -5.37
C LEU A 10 1.11 -0.09 -5.14
N ALA A 11 1.42 1.20 -5.33
CA ALA A 11 2.78 1.68 -5.10
C ALA A 11 3.06 1.94 -3.61
N MET A 12 2.06 2.45 -2.89
CA MET A 12 2.20 2.68 -1.44
C MET A 12 2.37 1.37 -0.68
N GLY A 13 1.67 0.30 -1.08
CA GLY A 13 1.88 -1.03 -0.50
C GLY A 13 3.28 -1.58 -0.79
N PHE A 14 3.87 -1.29 -1.95
CA PHE A 14 5.24 -1.66 -2.28
C PHE A 14 6.24 -0.95 -1.37
N ALA A 15 6.07 0.36 -1.17
CA ALA A 15 6.87 1.13 -0.22
C ALA A 15 6.73 0.57 1.21
N GLY A 16 5.53 0.13 1.59
CA GLY A 16 5.27 -0.54 2.86
C GLY A 16 6.01 -1.87 3.01
N HIS A 17 6.02 -2.73 1.98
CA HIS A 17 6.82 -3.95 1.96
C HIS A 17 8.33 -3.66 2.07
N LEU A 18 8.82 -2.63 1.37
CA LEU A 18 10.21 -2.18 1.49
C LEU A 18 10.53 -1.75 2.92
N ALA A 19 9.64 -0.97 3.56
CA ALA A 19 9.82 -0.53 4.94
C ALA A 19 9.84 -1.70 5.93
N ALA A 20 8.91 -2.66 5.78
CA ALA A 20 8.79 -3.82 6.64
C ALA A 20 9.96 -4.81 6.47
N GLY A 21 10.46 -4.98 5.24
CA GLY A 21 11.55 -5.90 4.93
C GLY A 21 12.96 -5.34 5.20
N LEU A 22 13.19 -4.06 4.92
CA LEU A 22 14.51 -3.42 5.07
C LEU A 22 14.71 -2.77 6.44
N GLY A 23 13.67 -2.16 7.02
CA GLY A 23 13.78 -1.37 8.24
C GLY A 23 14.49 -0.02 8.04
N CYS A 24 15.10 0.53 9.10
CA CYS A 24 15.81 1.83 9.11
C CYS A 24 14.95 3.09 8.88
N PHE A 25 13.62 2.96 8.88
CA PHE A 25 12.72 4.10 8.79
C PHE A 25 12.11 4.42 10.17
N LYS A 26 12.33 5.65 10.66
CA LYS A 26 11.72 6.15 11.90
C LYS A 26 10.25 6.58 11.72
N PHE A 27 9.88 6.98 10.50
CA PHE A 27 8.57 7.54 10.16
C PHE A 27 8.12 6.97 8.82
N ILE A 28 6.82 6.66 8.72
CA ILE A 28 6.15 6.07 7.57
C ILE A 28 4.99 7.01 7.17
N ASP A 29 4.99 7.45 5.93
CA ASP A 29 4.03 8.41 5.36
C ASP A 29 3.39 7.81 4.09
N LEU A 30 2.43 6.91 4.28
CA LEU A 30 1.83 6.08 3.21
C LEU A 30 0.29 6.14 3.21
N ASP A 31 -0.26 7.27 3.65
CA ASP A 31 -1.69 7.46 3.91
C ASP A 31 -2.49 7.99 2.72
N THR A 32 -1.84 8.45 1.65
CA THR A 32 -2.53 9.02 0.49
C THR A 32 -3.56 8.12 -0.19
N PRO A 33 -3.46 6.76 -0.18
CA PRO A 33 -4.53 5.92 -0.67
C PRO A 33 -5.83 6.04 0.13
N LEU A 34 -5.79 6.49 1.39
CA LEU A 34 -6.98 6.75 2.21
C LEU A 34 -7.76 7.98 1.74
N LEU A 35 -7.17 8.80 0.87
CA LEU A 35 -7.80 9.99 0.30
C LEU A 35 -8.56 9.68 -1.00
N LEU A 36 -8.43 8.46 -1.54
CA LEU A 36 -9.17 8.03 -2.72
C LEU A 36 -10.63 7.78 -2.37
N SER A 37 -11.55 8.32 -3.19
CA SER A 37 -12.99 8.03 -3.05
C SER A 37 -13.30 6.56 -3.32
N GLU A 38 -12.54 5.95 -4.22
CA GLU A 38 -12.63 4.54 -4.59
C GLU A 38 -11.21 4.00 -4.73
N ASP A 39 -10.95 2.85 -4.11
CA ASP A 39 -9.67 2.17 -4.24
C ASP A 39 -9.72 1.15 -5.39
N PRO A 40 -8.95 1.36 -6.48
CA PRO A 40 -8.93 0.42 -7.61
C PRO A 40 -8.14 -0.85 -7.32
N VAL A 41 -7.43 -0.91 -6.18
CA VAL A 41 -6.56 -2.03 -5.81
C VAL A 41 -7.33 -3.04 -4.96
N LEU A 42 -7.42 -4.25 -5.48
CA LEU A 42 -7.95 -5.40 -4.78
C LEU A 42 -6.84 -6.08 -3.98
N GLU A 43 -7.20 -6.64 -2.82
CA GLU A 43 -6.29 -7.32 -1.90
C GLU A 43 -5.10 -6.42 -1.47
N GLY A 44 -3.97 -7.00 -1.07
CA GLY A 44 -2.80 -6.26 -0.58
C GLY A 44 -2.75 -6.13 0.95
N TYR A 45 -2.12 -5.06 1.43
CA TYR A 45 -1.99 -4.80 2.86
C TYR A 45 -3.32 -4.34 3.47
N GLN A 46 -3.51 -4.66 4.75
CA GLN A 46 -4.64 -4.20 5.56
C GLN A 46 -4.20 -3.01 6.42
N VAL A 47 -5.09 -2.03 6.57
CA VAL A 47 -4.83 -0.83 7.40
C VAL A 47 -5.85 -0.77 8.52
N SER A 48 -5.37 -0.56 9.74
CA SER A 48 -6.20 -0.22 10.89
C SER A 48 -5.54 0.92 11.67
N GLY A 49 -6.10 2.13 11.54
CA GLY A 49 -5.48 3.35 12.04
C GLY A 49 -4.06 3.51 11.48
N ALA A 50 -3.07 3.62 12.37
CA ALA A 50 -1.65 3.74 11.99
C ALA A 50 -0.95 2.40 11.72
N THR A 51 -1.65 1.27 11.81
CA THR A 51 -1.05 -0.07 11.66
C THR A 51 -1.30 -0.62 10.27
N TYR A 52 -0.21 -0.96 9.57
CA TYR A 52 -0.20 -1.59 8.25
C TYR A 52 0.18 -3.07 8.42
N THR A 53 -0.70 -3.98 8.03
CA THR A 53 -0.50 -5.43 8.16
C THR A 53 -0.33 -6.05 6.78
N PHE A 54 0.79 -6.73 6.56
CA PHE A 54 1.09 -7.44 5.33
C PHE A 54 0.80 -8.93 5.48
N THR A 55 0.12 -9.50 4.50
CA THR A 55 -0.17 -10.94 4.47
C THR A 55 0.98 -11.71 3.82
N ASN A 56 1.10 -13.01 4.11
CA ASN A 56 2.10 -13.87 3.48
C ASN A 56 1.67 -14.32 2.07
N ALA A 57 1.27 -13.36 1.24
CA ALA A 57 0.96 -13.57 -0.17
C ALA A 57 2.24 -13.49 -1.02
N ARG A 58 2.23 -14.13 -2.20
CA ARG A 58 3.37 -14.02 -3.14
C ARG A 58 3.37 -12.64 -3.80
N GLY A 59 4.55 -12.03 -3.90
CA GLY A 59 4.71 -10.70 -4.51
C GLY A 59 4.11 -9.59 -3.65
N HIS A 60 3.57 -8.55 -4.29
CA HIS A 60 2.98 -7.39 -3.61
C HIS A 60 1.66 -7.74 -2.88
N GLY A 61 0.93 -8.75 -3.36
CA GLY A 61 -0.35 -9.19 -2.81
C GLY A 61 -1.56 -8.36 -3.23
N GLY A 62 -1.37 -7.15 -3.79
CA GLY A 62 -2.44 -6.32 -4.37
C GLY A 62 -2.43 -6.32 -5.90
N PHE A 63 -3.61 -6.25 -6.52
CA PHE A 63 -3.79 -6.27 -7.98
C PHE A 63 -4.94 -5.36 -8.43
N LEU A 64 -4.93 -4.95 -9.70
CA LEU A 64 -6.00 -4.13 -10.30
C LEU A 64 -6.99 -5.02 -11.04
N HIS A 65 -8.27 -4.67 -11.01
CA HIS A 65 -9.28 -5.29 -11.87
C HIS A 65 -9.35 -4.53 -13.19
N TRP A 66 -8.76 -5.09 -14.25
CA TRP A 66 -8.64 -4.39 -15.54
C TRP A 66 -9.99 -4.08 -16.19
N ASP A 67 -11.03 -4.88 -15.92
CA ASP A 67 -12.37 -4.65 -16.45
C ASP A 67 -13.06 -3.40 -15.88
N ASN A 68 -12.54 -2.83 -14.78
CA ASN A 68 -13.06 -1.62 -14.13
C ASN A 68 -12.29 -0.35 -14.53
N LEU A 69 -11.30 -0.46 -15.41
CA LEU A 69 -10.43 0.65 -15.84
C LEU A 69 -10.78 1.17 -17.25
N ALA A 70 -11.91 0.74 -17.81
CA ALA A 70 -12.42 1.15 -19.13
C ALA A 70 -13.31 2.39 -19.06
#